data_AF-A0A6M3IGF2-F1
#
_entry.id   AF-A0A6M3IGF2-F1
#
_cell.length_a   1.000
_cell.length_b   1.000
_cell.length_c   1.000
_cell.angle_alpha   90.00
_cell.angle_beta   90.00
_cell.angle_gamma   90.00
#
_symmetry.space_group_name_H-M   'P 1'
#
loop_
_entity.id
_entity.type
_entity.pdbx_description
1 polymer ?
#
loop_
_entity_poly.entity_id
_entity_poly.type
_entity_poly.pdbx_seq_one_letter_code
_entity_poly.pdbx_strand_id
1 'polypeptide(L)'
;MANEFVHASAGTTLTQSEFEAIGLHVLDSQATGDLIYASSATQLSRLAIGSGVLVVSGGIPAWSSTLPAVTLGDTLTLNGQIFNAGSGWAQVDTTGSYVGFRVWNTNEGAGGASLQLRHISTTPAVSDMLGRVRYSGKNTNTPQDSIDYGSIGCFLVNATPSSEEAKYQWDLYTGGASNLAMTLSGAGGLWTDLSVDTLTYKVSGTQVVGARVVDARCDDAVNSGDATTDGVIDALRDCLITHGLIAAS
;
A
#
# COMPACT_ATOMS: atom_id res chain seq x y z
N MET A 1 46.82 36.66 3.96
CA MET A 1 46.14 36.37 5.25
C MET A 1 46.38 37.51 6.24
N ALA A 2 45.97 38.73 5.92
CA ALA A 2 46.05 39.80 6.93
C ALA A 2 44.81 39.68 7.82
N ASN A 3 45.03 39.46 9.12
CA ASN A 3 44.03 39.54 10.21
C ASN A 3 42.99 38.41 10.35
N GLU A 4 43.11 37.28 9.65
CA GLU A 4 42.12 36.18 9.77
C GLU A 4 42.34 35.31 11.01
N PHE A 5 43.60 35.08 11.38
CA PHE A 5 44.02 34.31 12.55
C PHE A 5 44.74 35.27 13.50
N VAL A 6 44.14 35.52 14.66
CA VAL A 6 44.63 36.49 15.64
C VAL A 6 44.81 35.82 16.99
N HIS A 7 45.67 36.40 17.81
CA HIS A 7 45.79 36.00 19.20
C HIS A 7 44.77 36.79 20.04
N ALA A 8 44.00 36.10 20.89
CA ALA A 8 42.97 36.68 21.75
C ALA A 8 43.55 37.79 22.67
N SER A 9 44.82 37.65 23.04
CA SER A 9 45.63 38.71 23.63
C SER A 9 46.64 39.22 22.59
N ALA A 10 46.36 40.38 21.99
CA ALA A 10 47.30 41.04 21.08
C ALA A 10 48.35 41.81 21.89
N GLY A 11 49.55 41.22 22.05
CA GLY A 11 50.75 41.87 22.58
C GLY A 11 51.87 41.94 21.53
N THR A 12 52.91 42.74 21.77
CA THR A 12 54.05 42.88 20.84
C THR A 12 54.99 41.67 20.81
N THR A 13 54.87 40.75 21.76
CA THR A 13 55.60 39.48 21.80
C THR A 13 54.79 38.44 22.59
N LEU A 14 54.54 37.28 22.00
CA LEU A 14 53.89 36.14 22.65
C LEU A 14 54.96 35.24 23.26
N THR A 15 54.76 34.78 24.49
CA THR A 15 55.59 33.70 25.06
C THR A 15 55.32 32.38 24.34
N GLN A 16 56.26 31.43 24.40
CA GLN A 16 56.05 30.10 23.82
C GLN A 16 54.78 29.44 24.39
N SER A 17 54.56 29.55 25.70
CA SER A 17 53.36 29.00 26.36
C SER A 17 52.06 29.63 25.87
N GLU A 18 52.06 30.92 25.53
CA GLU A 18 50.90 31.60 24.95
C GLU A 18 50.70 31.20 23.48
N PHE A 19 51.77 31.17 22.69
CA PHE A 19 51.74 30.72 21.31
C PHE A 19 51.28 29.27 21.17
N GLU A 20 51.61 28.41 22.13
CA GLU A 20 51.19 27.00 22.17
C GLU A 20 49.84 26.82 22.87
N ALA A 21 49.28 27.85 23.50
CA ALA A 21 48.00 27.77 24.19
C ALA A 21 46.84 27.65 23.20
N ILE A 22 46.11 26.54 23.30
CA ILE A 22 44.95 26.22 22.43
C ILE A 22 43.76 27.18 22.55
N GLY A 23 43.71 28.01 23.60
CA GLY A 23 42.59 28.94 23.86
C GLY A 23 42.84 30.39 23.44
N LEU A 24 44.06 30.71 22.97
CA LEU A 24 44.43 32.07 22.62
C LEU A 24 44.47 32.32 21.11
N HIS A 25 44.27 31.29 20.29
CA HIS A 25 44.13 31.41 18.85
C HIS A 25 42.65 31.56 18.47
N VAL A 26 42.28 32.70 17.93
CA VAL A 26 40.89 33.00 17.54
C VAL A 26 40.84 33.54 16.12
N LEU A 27 39.69 33.37 15.48
CA LEU A 27 39.40 34.09 14.24
C LEU A 27 38.84 35.46 14.58
N ASP A 28 39.05 36.43 13.70
CA ASP A 28 38.35 37.71 13.83
C ASP A 28 36.82 37.51 13.83
N SER A 29 36.16 38.09 14.83
CA SER A 29 34.72 37.97 15.07
C SER A 29 34.21 36.53 15.19
N GLN A 30 35.03 35.62 15.72
CA GLN A 30 34.66 34.23 15.96
C GLN A 30 33.42 34.10 16.86
N ALA A 31 32.46 33.29 16.43
CA ALA A 31 31.37 32.77 17.23
C ALA A 31 31.48 31.24 17.35
N THR A 32 30.82 30.69 18.38
CA THR A 32 30.72 29.24 18.54
C THR A 32 30.05 28.60 17.33
N GLY A 33 30.72 27.62 16.72
CA GLY A 33 30.21 26.85 15.58
C GLY A 33 30.51 27.46 14.20
N ASP A 34 31.32 28.52 14.13
CA ASP A 34 31.89 28.99 12.87
C ASP A 34 32.80 27.92 12.23
N LEU A 35 32.88 27.93 10.90
CA LEU A 35 33.78 27.05 10.14
C LEU A 35 34.92 27.85 9.49
N ILE A 36 36.12 27.30 9.54
CA ILE A 36 37.26 27.75 8.73
C ILE A 36 37.28 26.94 7.44
N TYR A 37 37.43 27.60 6.30
CA TYR A 37 37.60 26.93 5.01
C TYR A 37 38.60 27.69 4.14
N ALA A 38 39.15 27.03 3.11
CA ALA A 38 39.98 27.71 2.12
C ALA A 38 39.09 28.37 1.07
N SER A 39 39.01 29.70 1.06
CA SER A 39 38.26 30.45 0.03
C SER A 39 39.05 30.55 -1.29
N SER A 40 40.34 30.26 -1.26
CA SER A 40 41.20 30.06 -2.45
C SER A 40 42.42 29.20 -2.10
N ALA A 41 43.28 28.91 -3.08
CA ALA A 41 44.53 28.17 -2.87
C ALA A 41 45.51 28.84 -1.87
N THR A 42 45.32 30.12 -1.57
CA THR A 42 46.23 30.90 -0.72
C THR A 42 45.52 31.66 0.41
N GLN A 43 44.22 31.43 0.59
CA GLN A 43 43.42 32.16 1.58
C GLN A 43 42.50 31.22 2.35
N LEU A 44 42.63 31.25 3.68
CA LEU A 44 41.61 30.76 4.60
C LEU A 44 40.59 31.86 4.83
N SER A 45 39.33 31.48 5.03
CA SER A 45 38.21 32.37 5.33
C SER A 45 37.34 31.76 6.43
N ARG A 46 36.65 32.61 7.17
CA ARG A 46 35.57 32.20 8.08
C ARG A 46 34.21 32.13 7.37
N LEU A 47 33.45 31.07 7.64
CA LEU A 47 32.01 30.99 7.40
C LEU A 47 31.32 31.03 8.77
N ALA A 48 30.59 32.12 9.04
CA ALA A 48 29.82 32.28 10.28
C ALA A 48 28.79 31.16 10.44
N ILE A 49 28.50 30.72 11.67
CA ILE A 49 27.44 29.72 11.93
C ILE A 49 26.10 30.15 11.32
N GLY A 50 25.39 29.17 10.74
CA GLY A 50 24.07 29.36 10.13
C GLY A 50 23.06 28.33 10.63
N SER A 51 21.82 28.46 10.17
CA SER A 51 20.68 27.62 10.59
C SER A 51 20.28 26.54 9.57
N GLY A 52 21.12 26.27 8.57
CA GLY A 52 20.83 25.38 7.44
C GLY A 52 21.76 24.17 7.34
N VAL A 53 21.72 23.50 6.18
CA VAL A 53 22.67 22.42 5.85
C VAL A 53 23.90 23.04 5.19
N LEU A 54 25.10 22.58 5.59
CA LEU A 54 26.33 22.97 4.93
C LEU A 54 26.43 22.25 3.58
N VAL A 55 26.47 23.01 2.49
CA VAL A 55 26.67 22.51 1.13
C VAL A 55 27.93 23.13 0.53
N VAL A 56 28.51 22.47 -0.48
CA VAL A 56 29.61 23.05 -1.26
C VAL A 56 29.05 23.50 -2.61
N SER A 57 29.11 24.80 -2.88
CA SER A 57 28.68 25.40 -4.15
C SER A 57 29.87 26.06 -4.83
N GLY A 58 30.21 25.62 -6.05
CA GLY A 58 31.38 26.14 -6.77
C GLY A 58 32.72 25.92 -6.04
N GLY A 59 32.81 24.89 -5.18
CA GLY A 59 34.00 24.61 -4.37
C GLY A 59 34.07 25.37 -3.04
N ILE A 60 33.08 26.21 -2.72
CA ILE A 60 33.03 27.01 -1.49
C ILE A 60 31.89 26.51 -0.57
N PRO A 61 32.16 26.25 0.72
CA PRO A 61 31.12 25.94 1.70
C PRO A 61 30.15 27.11 1.90
N ALA A 62 28.85 26.83 1.91
CA ALA A 62 27.79 27.79 2.17
C ALA A 62 26.63 27.13 2.90
N TRP A 63 25.89 27.89 3.70
CA TRP A 63 24.66 27.43 4.31
C TRP A 63 23.52 27.46 3.30
N SER A 64 22.79 26.35 3.17
CA SER A 64 21.59 26.25 2.36
C SER A 64 20.36 25.99 3.23
N SER A 65 19.27 26.67 2.92
CA SER A 65 17.94 26.37 3.47
C SER A 65 17.28 25.16 2.79
N THR A 66 17.86 24.67 1.70
CA THR A 66 17.37 23.51 0.95
C THR A 66 18.45 22.44 0.86
N LEU A 67 18.05 21.19 1.01
CA LEU A 67 18.93 20.07 0.74
C LEU A 67 18.86 19.78 -0.78
N PRO A 68 19.99 19.75 -1.51
CA PRO A 68 20.02 19.30 -2.90
C PRO A 68 19.49 17.86 -3.01
N ALA A 69 19.22 17.40 -4.24
CA ALA A 69 18.87 16.00 -4.46
C ALA A 69 19.92 15.07 -3.82
N VAL A 70 19.49 14.30 -2.82
CA VAL A 70 20.35 13.36 -2.11
C VAL A 70 20.30 12.03 -2.82
N THR A 71 21.44 11.59 -3.36
CA THR A 71 21.61 10.20 -3.81
C THR A 71 22.26 9.42 -2.68
N LEU A 72 21.55 8.43 -2.16
CA LEU A 72 22.08 7.52 -1.15
C LEU A 72 22.56 6.26 -1.85
N GLY A 73 23.84 5.91 -1.65
CA GLY A 73 24.43 4.70 -2.22
C GLY A 73 24.08 3.43 -1.44
N ASP A 74 23.35 3.55 -0.33
CA ASP A 74 22.99 2.47 0.58
C ASP A 74 21.71 2.84 1.37
N THR A 75 21.40 2.09 2.42
CA THR A 75 20.23 2.18 3.27
C THR A 75 20.04 3.55 3.92
N LEU A 76 18.84 4.13 3.77
CA LEU A 76 18.38 5.25 4.60
C LEU A 76 17.66 4.71 5.83
N THR A 77 18.15 5.06 7.02
CA THR A 77 17.48 4.73 8.29
C THR A 77 16.74 5.94 8.84
N LEU A 78 15.41 5.91 8.89
CA LEU A 78 14.54 6.95 9.46
C LEU A 78 13.95 6.46 10.79
N ASN A 79 14.54 6.84 11.94
CA ASN A 79 14.03 6.44 13.27
C ASN A 79 13.70 4.92 13.38
N GLY A 80 14.58 4.07 12.85
CA GLY A 80 14.40 2.60 12.85
C GLY A 80 13.65 2.05 11.64
N GLN A 81 13.19 2.88 10.70
CA GLN A 81 12.63 2.46 9.41
C GLN A 81 13.77 2.35 8.40
N ILE A 82 13.92 1.17 7.79
CA ILE A 82 14.95 0.88 6.80
C ILE A 82 14.34 1.06 5.41
N PHE A 83 14.89 1.99 4.61
CA PHE A 83 14.69 2.02 3.17
C PHE A 83 15.97 1.53 2.49
N ASN A 84 15.96 0.26 2.06
CA ASN A 84 17.04 -0.35 1.30
C ASN A 84 16.55 -0.58 -0.14
N ALA A 85 17.05 0.22 -1.08
CA ALA A 85 16.69 0.08 -2.49
C ALA A 85 17.36 -1.12 -3.17
N GLY A 86 18.44 -1.69 -2.61
CA GLY A 86 19.19 -2.77 -3.25
C GLY A 86 19.50 -2.47 -4.73
N SER A 87 19.28 -3.46 -5.61
CA SER A 87 19.31 -3.30 -7.07
C SER A 87 17.95 -2.99 -7.71
N GLY A 88 16.90 -2.83 -6.91
CA GLY A 88 15.53 -2.51 -7.35
C GLY A 88 15.16 -1.04 -7.10
N TRP A 89 13.89 -0.70 -7.26
CA TRP A 89 13.38 0.63 -6.90
C TRP A 89 11.97 0.54 -6.28
N ALA A 90 11.80 1.25 -5.17
CA ALA A 90 10.50 1.54 -4.57
C ALA A 90 10.27 3.04 -4.67
N GLN A 91 9.20 3.46 -5.35
CA GLN A 91 8.94 4.86 -5.65
C GLN A 91 7.61 5.31 -5.06
N VAL A 92 7.62 6.46 -4.39
CA VAL A 92 6.43 7.26 -4.11
C VAL A 92 6.47 8.46 -5.05
N ASP A 93 5.64 8.42 -6.09
CA ASP A 93 5.51 9.51 -7.06
C ASP A 93 4.36 10.42 -6.63
N THR A 94 4.61 11.71 -6.48
CA THR A 94 3.61 12.71 -6.09
C THR A 94 3.31 13.72 -7.18
N THR A 95 4.00 13.66 -8.33
CA THR A 95 4.00 14.73 -9.34
C THR A 95 4.01 14.24 -10.79
N GLY A 96 4.33 12.97 -11.06
CA GLY A 96 4.31 12.37 -12.39
C GLY A 96 2.93 11.88 -12.84
N SER A 97 2.84 11.33 -14.05
CA SER A 97 1.58 10.81 -14.62
C SER A 97 1.03 9.57 -13.89
N TYR A 98 1.86 8.90 -13.09
CA TYR A 98 1.47 7.77 -12.23
C TYR A 98 1.75 8.10 -10.77
N VAL A 99 0.95 9.02 -10.20
CA VAL A 99 1.00 9.39 -8.78
C VAL A 99 0.63 8.18 -7.91
N GLY A 100 1.49 7.83 -6.95
CA GLY A 100 1.24 6.77 -5.99
C GLY A 100 2.48 5.97 -5.60
N PHE A 101 2.25 4.87 -4.89
CA PHE A 101 3.27 3.91 -4.50
C PHE A 101 3.46 2.85 -5.59
N ARG A 102 4.70 2.66 -6.04
CA ARG A 102 5.07 1.67 -7.06
C ARG A 102 6.19 0.78 -6.53
N VAL A 103 6.01 -0.53 -6.71
CA VAL A 103 7.03 -1.56 -6.47
C VAL A 103 7.35 -2.21 -7.81
N TRP A 104 8.61 -2.13 -8.24
CA TRP A 104 9.05 -2.72 -9.49
C TRP A 104 10.28 -3.58 -9.26
N ASN A 105 10.37 -4.68 -10.01
CA ASN A 105 11.52 -5.58 -9.97
C ASN A 105 12.05 -5.77 -11.38
N THR A 106 13.34 -5.52 -11.58
CA THR A 106 14.08 -5.69 -12.86
C THR A 106 14.97 -6.93 -12.87
N ASN A 107 14.89 -7.76 -11.83
CA ASN A 107 15.64 -9.00 -11.71
C ASN A 107 15.15 -10.01 -12.76
N GLU A 108 16.08 -10.58 -13.53
CA GLU A 108 15.81 -11.60 -14.54
C GLU A 108 15.75 -13.03 -13.96
N GLY A 109 16.05 -13.19 -12.67
CA GLY A 109 15.90 -14.45 -11.95
C GLY A 109 14.44 -14.80 -11.62
N ALA A 110 14.24 -15.93 -10.93
CA ALA A 110 12.89 -16.48 -10.68
C ALA A 110 12.01 -15.67 -9.69
N GLY A 111 12.55 -14.65 -9.03
CA GLY A 111 11.83 -13.87 -8.01
C GLY A 111 11.23 -12.57 -8.55
N GLY A 112 9.95 -12.33 -8.28
CA GLY A 112 9.22 -11.12 -8.69
C GLY A 112 9.18 -10.01 -7.63
N ALA A 113 8.47 -8.92 -7.92
CA ALA A 113 8.14 -7.89 -6.94
C ALA A 113 7.07 -8.41 -5.95
N SER A 114 7.14 -7.99 -4.68
CA SER A 114 6.16 -8.39 -3.66
C SER A 114 5.77 -7.22 -2.75
N LEU A 115 4.53 -7.28 -2.24
CA LEU A 115 4.04 -6.44 -1.16
C LEU A 115 3.68 -7.34 0.01
N GLN A 116 4.33 -7.14 1.15
CA GLN A 116 4.05 -7.90 2.37
C GLN A 116 3.41 -6.99 3.42
N LEU A 117 2.28 -7.42 3.96
CA LEU A 117 1.62 -6.81 5.11
C LEU A 117 1.73 -7.76 6.30
N ARG A 118 2.32 -7.31 7.41
CA ARG A 118 2.53 -8.12 8.62
C ARG A 118 1.98 -7.38 9.83
N HIS A 119 1.14 -8.05 10.61
CA HIS A 119 0.67 -7.58 11.91
C HIS A 119 1.07 -8.60 12.98
N ILE A 120 1.81 -8.15 13.99
CA ILE A 120 2.16 -8.95 15.17
C ILE A 120 1.36 -8.37 16.34
N SER A 121 0.21 -8.97 16.63
CA SER A 121 -0.61 -8.59 17.78
C SER A 121 -0.06 -9.23 19.05
N THR A 122 0.05 -8.46 20.14
CA THR A 122 0.34 -9.00 21.48
C THR A 122 -0.87 -9.68 22.12
N THR A 123 -2.05 -9.47 21.53
CA THR A 123 -3.34 -10.02 21.98
C THR A 123 -4.09 -10.56 20.77
N PRO A 124 -3.59 -11.61 20.09
CA PRO A 124 -4.21 -12.11 18.88
C PRO A 124 -5.62 -12.64 19.18
N ALA A 125 -6.60 -12.20 18.40
CA ALA A 125 -8.00 -12.61 18.49
C ALA A 125 -8.60 -12.95 17.11
N VAL A 126 -9.65 -13.77 17.12
CA VAL A 126 -10.42 -14.06 15.90
C VAL A 126 -10.95 -12.74 15.31
N SER A 127 -10.82 -12.59 13.99
CA SER A 127 -11.12 -11.37 13.23
C SER A 127 -10.14 -10.22 13.40
N ASP A 128 -8.97 -10.42 14.03
CA ASP A 128 -7.89 -9.45 13.95
C ASP A 128 -7.50 -9.22 12.48
N MET A 129 -7.36 -7.94 12.09
CA MET A 129 -6.96 -7.56 10.75
C MET A 129 -5.45 -7.73 10.59
N LEU A 130 -5.03 -8.51 9.60
CA LEU A 130 -3.62 -8.74 9.27
C LEU A 130 -3.07 -7.68 8.30
N GLY A 131 -3.93 -7.18 7.41
CA GLY A 131 -3.60 -6.14 6.44
C GLY A 131 -4.83 -5.73 5.62
N ARG A 132 -4.81 -4.51 5.07
CA ARG A 132 -5.91 -3.97 4.26
C ARG A 132 -5.45 -2.96 3.22
N VAL A 133 -6.06 -3.04 2.04
CA VAL A 133 -6.04 -2.00 1.00
C VAL A 133 -7.40 -1.30 1.01
N ARG A 134 -7.40 0.04 1.06
CA ARG A 134 -8.62 0.86 1.11
C ARG A 134 -8.67 1.79 -0.10
N TYR A 135 -9.88 1.92 -0.66
CA TYR A 135 -10.17 2.81 -1.78
C TYR A 135 -11.03 3.97 -1.28
N SER A 136 -10.51 5.19 -1.41
CA SER A 136 -11.21 6.42 -1.03
C SER A 136 -11.04 7.50 -2.09
N GLY A 137 -11.95 8.48 -2.09
CA GLY A 137 -11.91 9.60 -3.02
C GLY A 137 -13.07 10.56 -2.79
N LYS A 138 -13.18 11.57 -3.64
CA LYS A 138 -14.32 12.50 -3.61
C LYS A 138 -15.44 11.99 -4.50
N ASN A 139 -16.68 12.31 -4.16
CA ASN A 139 -17.83 12.16 -5.06
C ASN A 139 -18.33 13.52 -5.60
N THR A 140 -17.72 14.63 -5.17
CA THR A 140 -18.06 15.99 -5.57
C THR A 140 -16.82 16.88 -5.69
N ASN A 141 -16.99 18.04 -6.33
CA ASN A 141 -15.95 19.05 -6.49
C ASN A 141 -15.76 19.94 -5.24
N THR A 142 -16.51 19.66 -4.17
CA THR A 142 -16.37 20.39 -2.90
C THR A 142 -14.99 20.06 -2.30
N PRO A 143 -14.24 21.06 -1.79
CA PRO A 143 -13.02 20.78 -1.06
C PRO A 143 -13.30 19.86 0.14
N GLN A 144 -12.45 18.85 0.34
CA GLN A 144 -12.28 18.03 1.54
C GLN A 144 -13.16 16.81 1.88
N ASP A 145 -14.17 16.41 1.10
CA ASP A 145 -14.89 15.17 1.47
C ASP A 145 -14.21 13.92 0.88
N SER A 146 -13.26 13.34 1.62
CA SER A 146 -12.74 11.99 1.34
C SER A 146 -13.77 10.96 1.81
N ILE A 147 -14.28 10.19 0.87
CA ILE A 147 -15.29 9.15 1.08
C ILE A 147 -14.65 7.79 0.77
N ASP A 148 -14.91 6.80 1.62
CA ASP A 148 -14.48 5.42 1.41
C ASP A 148 -15.47 4.69 0.48
N TYR A 149 -14.95 3.98 -0.51
CA TYR A 149 -15.74 3.23 -1.51
C TYR A 149 -15.64 1.72 -1.32
N GLY A 150 -14.52 1.22 -0.83
CA GLY A 150 -14.35 -0.20 -0.59
C GLY A 150 -13.01 -0.55 0.05
N SER A 151 -12.86 -1.82 0.39
CA SER A 151 -11.58 -2.35 0.85
C SER A 151 -11.40 -3.83 0.56
N ILE A 152 -10.13 -4.24 0.54
CA ILE A 152 -9.71 -5.64 0.48
C ILE A 152 -8.88 -5.91 1.73
N GLY A 153 -9.33 -6.84 2.57
CA GLY A 153 -8.70 -7.16 3.84
C GLY A 153 -8.37 -8.64 4.01
N CYS A 154 -7.36 -8.92 4.82
CA CYS A 154 -7.04 -10.25 5.32
C CYS A 154 -7.20 -10.27 6.84
N PHE A 155 -7.86 -11.31 7.37
CA PHE A 155 -8.23 -11.40 8.78
C PHE A 155 -7.89 -12.78 9.35
N LEU A 156 -7.48 -12.79 10.62
CA LEU A 156 -7.25 -14.02 11.37
C LEU A 156 -8.56 -14.75 11.60
N VAL A 157 -8.60 -16.05 11.30
CA VAL A 157 -9.77 -16.90 11.56
C VAL A 157 -9.61 -17.66 12.88
N ASN A 158 -8.37 -18.02 13.23
CA ASN A 158 -8.09 -18.77 14.44
C ASN A 158 -6.83 -18.23 15.12
N ALA A 159 -6.98 -17.76 16.36
CA ALA A 159 -5.89 -17.22 17.17
C ALA A 159 -5.10 -18.29 17.95
N THR A 160 -5.36 -19.57 17.71
CA THR A 160 -4.61 -20.67 18.33
C THR A 160 -3.15 -20.64 17.86
N PRO A 161 -2.16 -20.78 18.76
CA PRO A 161 -0.76 -20.80 18.38
C PRO A 161 -0.49 -21.83 17.27
N SER A 162 0.30 -21.43 16.27
CA SER A 162 0.66 -22.26 15.11
C SER A 162 -0.49 -22.59 14.15
N SER A 163 -1.69 -22.03 14.34
CA SER A 163 -2.71 -22.04 13.30
C SER A 163 -2.37 -21.00 12.22
N GLU A 164 -2.57 -21.38 10.95
CA GLU A 164 -2.36 -20.52 9.78
C GLU A 164 -3.69 -20.14 9.11
N GLU A 165 -4.79 -20.24 9.85
CA GLU A 165 -6.13 -20.01 9.32
C GLU A 165 -6.44 -18.52 9.21
N ALA A 166 -6.65 -18.06 7.97
CA ALA A 166 -7.04 -16.70 7.65
C ALA A 166 -8.15 -16.69 6.59
N LYS A 167 -8.81 -15.53 6.47
CA LYS A 167 -9.78 -15.26 5.42
C LYS A 167 -9.46 -13.96 4.70
N TYR A 168 -9.77 -13.90 3.42
CA TYR A 168 -9.80 -12.67 2.63
C TYR A 168 -11.24 -12.17 2.48
N GLN A 169 -11.45 -10.88 2.66
CA GLN A 169 -12.76 -10.23 2.52
C GLN A 169 -12.68 -8.99 1.65
N TRP A 170 -13.66 -8.84 0.77
CA TRP A 170 -13.86 -7.64 -0.04
C TRP A 170 -15.15 -6.97 0.40
N ASP A 171 -15.03 -5.71 0.78
CA ASP A 171 -16.12 -4.90 1.29
C ASP A 171 -16.39 -3.73 0.35
N LEU A 172 -17.68 -3.50 0.04
CA LEU A 172 -18.14 -2.33 -0.69
C LEU A 172 -18.97 -1.44 0.22
N TYR A 173 -18.69 -0.13 0.20
CA TYR A 173 -19.48 0.83 0.94
C TYR A 173 -20.66 1.30 0.11
N THR A 174 -21.88 1.17 0.64
CA THR A 174 -23.10 1.66 -0.01
C THR A 174 -24.05 2.17 1.06
N GLY A 175 -24.59 3.38 0.88
CA GLY A 175 -25.52 3.99 1.84
C GLY A 175 -24.92 4.27 3.22
N GLY A 176 -23.60 4.46 3.33
CA GLY A 176 -22.91 4.70 4.60
C GLY A 176 -22.59 3.43 5.41
N ALA A 177 -22.87 2.23 4.87
CA ALA A 177 -22.56 0.95 5.50
C ALA A 177 -21.57 0.12 4.66
N SER A 178 -20.77 -0.70 5.33
CA SER A 178 -19.87 -1.68 4.70
C SER A 178 -20.65 -2.97 4.43
N ASN A 179 -20.64 -3.45 3.19
CA ASN A 179 -21.32 -4.67 2.78
C ASN A 179 -20.30 -5.68 2.27
N LEU A 180 -20.41 -6.93 2.75
CA LEU A 180 -19.53 -8.01 2.33
C LEU A 180 -19.88 -8.43 0.90
N ALA A 181 -18.99 -8.13 -0.04
CA ALA A 181 -19.15 -8.51 -1.43
C ALA A 181 -18.58 -9.92 -1.69
N MET A 182 -17.53 -10.31 -0.96
CA MET A 182 -16.85 -11.59 -1.17
C MET A 182 -16.10 -12.03 0.09
N THR A 183 -16.16 -13.32 0.42
CA THR A 183 -15.28 -13.95 1.43
C THR A 183 -14.62 -15.19 0.85
N LEU A 184 -13.32 -15.32 1.07
CA LEU A 184 -12.53 -16.52 0.84
C LEU A 184 -11.99 -17.01 2.18
N SER A 185 -12.48 -18.13 2.70
CA SER A 185 -12.19 -18.59 4.07
C SER A 185 -11.83 -20.07 4.20
N GLY A 186 -11.66 -20.78 3.08
CA GLY A 186 -11.30 -22.20 3.06
C GLY A 186 -9.95 -22.42 2.38
N ALA A 187 -9.21 -23.44 2.80
CA ALA A 187 -8.03 -23.90 2.09
C ALA A 187 -8.43 -24.69 0.83
N GLY A 188 -7.67 -24.55 -0.25
CA GLY A 188 -7.90 -25.30 -1.49
C GLY A 188 -8.76 -24.58 -2.54
N GLY A 189 -9.46 -25.37 -3.37
CA GLY A 189 -9.92 -24.98 -4.71
C GLY A 189 -10.76 -23.70 -4.82
N LEU A 190 -10.29 -22.80 -5.67
CA LEU A 190 -10.87 -21.53 -6.10
C LEU A 190 -10.79 -21.54 -7.63
N TRP A 191 -11.77 -21.04 -8.37
CA TRP A 191 -11.56 -20.24 -9.60
C TRP A 191 -12.88 -19.89 -10.30
N THR A 192 -13.36 -18.67 -10.01
CA THR A 192 -13.93 -17.66 -10.96
C THR A 192 -15.09 -18.14 -11.87
N ASP A 193 -15.38 -17.58 -13.05
CA ASP A 193 -15.63 -16.17 -13.46
C ASP A 193 -17.07 -16.21 -14.01
N LEU A 194 -18.05 -15.47 -13.46
CA LEU A 194 -19.41 -15.62 -14.01
C LEU A 194 -20.34 -14.41 -13.86
N SER A 195 -20.49 -13.70 -14.97
CA SER A 195 -21.73 -13.00 -15.32
C SER A 195 -22.71 -13.99 -15.98
N VAL A 196 -23.97 -13.98 -15.59
CA VAL A 196 -25.05 -14.68 -16.30
C VAL A 196 -26.31 -13.83 -16.36
N ASP A 197 -26.36 -12.95 -17.35
CA ASP A 197 -27.48 -12.02 -17.58
C ASP A 197 -28.76 -12.75 -18.10
N THR A 198 -28.64 -14.00 -18.58
CA THR A 198 -29.78 -14.84 -19.04
C THR A 198 -29.64 -16.36 -18.83
N LEU A 199 -28.46 -16.88 -18.45
CA LEU A 199 -28.25 -18.24 -17.97
C LEU A 199 -27.93 -18.21 -16.46
N THR A 200 -27.31 -19.25 -15.88
CA THR A 200 -27.89 -19.70 -14.63
C THR A 200 -26.97 -20.62 -13.75
N TYR A 201 -26.83 -20.26 -12.46
CA TYR A 201 -26.03 -20.80 -11.31
C TYR A 201 -26.16 -22.30 -10.91
N LYS A 202 -25.20 -22.86 -10.15
CA LYS A 202 -25.21 -24.25 -9.63
C LYS A 202 -24.58 -24.36 -8.24
N VAL A 203 -25.10 -25.23 -7.36
CA VAL A 203 -24.56 -25.49 -6.01
C VAL A 203 -24.45 -26.99 -5.78
N SER A 204 -23.31 -27.46 -5.28
CA SER A 204 -23.12 -28.84 -4.80
C SER A 204 -23.54 -29.96 -5.79
N GLY A 205 -23.32 -29.78 -7.10
CA GLY A 205 -23.65 -30.75 -8.16
C GLY A 205 -25.02 -30.54 -8.82
N THR A 206 -25.88 -29.75 -8.18
CA THR A 206 -27.20 -29.44 -8.72
C THR A 206 -27.08 -28.25 -9.67
N GLN A 207 -27.49 -28.49 -10.93
CA GLN A 207 -27.91 -27.41 -11.81
C GLN A 207 -29.02 -26.65 -11.12
N VAL A 208 -28.67 -25.60 -10.37
CA VAL A 208 -29.72 -24.86 -9.70
C VAL A 208 -30.44 -23.97 -10.69
N VAL A 209 -29.77 -23.53 -11.76
CA VAL A 209 -30.24 -22.41 -12.56
C VAL A 209 -29.90 -22.89 -14.04
N GLY A 210 -30.82 -22.73 -15.05
CA GLY A 210 -30.76 -22.76 -16.57
C GLY A 210 -31.76 -21.72 -17.20
N ALA A 211 -31.60 -21.11 -18.41
CA ALA A 211 -32.51 -20.04 -18.94
C ALA A 211 -33.99 -20.50 -19.01
N ARG A 212 -34.15 -21.82 -19.17
CA ARG A 212 -35.32 -22.62 -18.81
C ARG A 212 -34.79 -23.84 -18.05
N VAL A 213 -34.87 -23.88 -16.72
CA VAL A 213 -34.75 -25.18 -16.02
C VAL A 213 -36.05 -25.93 -16.28
N VAL A 214 -36.04 -26.87 -17.23
CA VAL A 214 -37.07 -27.90 -17.34
C VAL A 214 -36.36 -29.23 -17.11
N ASP A 215 -36.08 -29.57 -15.85
CA ASP A 215 -36.03 -30.99 -15.49
C ASP A 215 -37.48 -31.42 -15.20
N ALA A 216 -38.27 -31.57 -16.27
CA ALA A 216 -39.63 -32.11 -16.20
C ALA A 216 -39.62 -33.63 -16.41
N ARG A 217 -38.59 -34.32 -15.90
CA ARG A 217 -38.65 -35.78 -15.83
C ARG A 217 -39.47 -36.12 -14.59
N CYS A 218 -40.74 -36.46 -14.80
CA CYS A 218 -41.47 -37.23 -13.80
C CYS A 218 -40.77 -38.59 -13.69
N ASP A 219 -39.96 -38.76 -12.65
CA ASP A 219 -39.13 -39.96 -12.44
C ASP A 219 -39.97 -41.23 -12.18
N ASP A 220 -41.27 -41.06 -11.92
CA ASP A 220 -42.24 -42.15 -11.81
C ASP A 220 -43.25 -42.16 -12.95
N ALA A 221 -43.65 -43.37 -13.37
CA ALA A 221 -44.81 -43.56 -14.23
C ALA A 221 -46.06 -43.15 -13.46
N VAL A 222 -46.73 -42.07 -13.87
CA VAL A 222 -48.05 -41.72 -13.37
C VAL A 222 -49.00 -42.85 -13.76
N ASN A 223 -49.23 -43.80 -12.84
CA ASN A 223 -50.17 -44.88 -13.05
C ASN A 223 -51.58 -44.35 -12.80
N SER A 224 -52.16 -43.75 -13.84
CA SER A 224 -53.46 -43.11 -13.72
C SER A 224 -54.65 -44.04 -13.94
N GLY A 225 -54.42 -45.29 -14.37
CA GLY A 225 -55.45 -46.34 -14.50
C GLY A 225 -56.56 -46.08 -15.54
N ASP A 226 -56.82 -44.82 -15.91
CA ASP A 226 -57.79 -44.37 -16.89
C ASP A 226 -57.42 -42.95 -17.33
N ALA A 227 -57.09 -42.77 -18.61
CA ALA A 227 -56.67 -41.51 -19.20
C ALA A 227 -57.79 -40.45 -19.26
N THR A 228 -59.03 -40.78 -18.88
CA THR A 228 -60.20 -39.89 -19.03
C THR A 228 -60.60 -39.14 -17.76
N THR A 229 -60.05 -39.49 -16.59
CA THR A 229 -60.36 -38.83 -15.29
C THR A 229 -59.15 -38.32 -14.53
N ASP A 230 -57.95 -38.39 -15.10
CA ASP A 230 -56.74 -38.11 -14.34
C ASP A 230 -56.33 -36.64 -14.36
N GLY A 231 -56.72 -35.94 -13.30
CA GLY A 231 -56.31 -34.56 -13.05
C GLY A 231 -54.79 -34.35 -12.96
N VAL A 232 -53.99 -35.39 -12.77
CA VAL A 232 -52.52 -35.28 -12.77
C VAL A 232 -51.99 -35.08 -14.19
N ILE A 233 -52.53 -35.80 -15.18
CA ILE A 233 -52.21 -35.59 -16.60
C ILE A 233 -52.68 -34.21 -17.07
N ASP A 234 -53.88 -33.80 -16.67
CA ASP A 234 -54.37 -32.44 -16.96
C ASP A 234 -53.51 -31.38 -16.28
N ALA A 235 -53.10 -31.56 -15.02
CA ALA A 235 -52.24 -30.62 -14.31
C ALA A 235 -50.83 -30.52 -14.91
N LEU A 236 -50.26 -31.64 -15.38
CA LEU A 236 -49.00 -31.66 -16.11
C LEU A 236 -49.12 -30.97 -17.47
N ARG A 237 -50.19 -31.24 -18.22
CA ARG A 237 -50.49 -30.57 -19.50
C ARG A 237 -50.64 -29.06 -19.28
N ASP A 238 -51.42 -28.66 -18.29
CA ASP A 238 -51.66 -27.26 -17.95
C ASP A 238 -50.35 -26.58 -17.51
N CYS A 239 -49.47 -27.27 -16.77
CA CYS A 239 -48.14 -26.77 -16.41
C CYS A 239 -47.24 -26.55 -17.63
N LEU A 240 -47.22 -27.50 -18.57
CA LEU A 240 -46.42 -27.39 -19.79
C LEU A 240 -46.94 -26.29 -20.74
N ILE A 241 -48.26 -26.12 -20.84
CA ILE A 241 -48.90 -25.02 -21.58
C ILE A 241 -48.55 -23.68 -20.93
N THR A 242 -48.71 -23.56 -19.61
CA THR A 242 -48.49 -22.32 -18.87
C THR A 242 -47.04 -21.82 -19.01
N HIS A 243 -46.05 -22.71 -19.09
CA HIS A 243 -44.64 -22.36 -19.31
C HIS A 243 -44.24 -22.20 -20.79
N GLY A 244 -45.22 -22.24 -21.71
CA GLY A 244 -45.02 -22.03 -23.15
C GLY A 244 -44.16 -23.11 -23.80
N LEU A 245 -44.27 -24.35 -23.34
CA LEU A 245 -43.54 -25.49 -23.86
C LEU A 245 -44.35 -26.25 -24.92
N ILE A 246 -45.68 -26.22 -24.82
CA ILE A 246 -46.62 -26.71 -25.85
C ILE A 246 -47.78 -25.72 -26.02
N ALA A 247 -48.42 -25.72 -27.19
CA ALA A 247 -49.60 -24.89 -27.45
C ALA A 247 -50.85 -25.50 -26.79
N ALA A 248 -51.75 -24.66 -26.29
CA ALA A 248 -53.08 -25.10 -25.88
C ALA A 248 -53.86 -25.53 -27.13
N SER A 249 -54.19 -26.82 -27.23
CA SER A 249 -55.09 -27.37 -28.25
C SER A 249 -56.52 -27.41 -27.74
#